data_AF-A0A0N1BVE4-F1
#
_entry.id   AF-A0A0N1BVE4-F1
#
_cell.length_a   1.000
_cell.length_b   1.000
_cell.length_c   1.000
_cell.angle_alpha   90.00
_cell.angle_beta   90.00
_cell.angle_gamma   90.00
#
_symmetry.space_group_name_H-M   'P 1'
#
loop_
_entity.id
_entity.type
_entity.pdbx_description
1 polymer ?
#
loop_
_entity_poly.entity_id
_entity_poly.type
_entity_poly.pdbx_seq_one_letter_code
_entity_poly.pdbx_strand_id
1 'polypeptide(L)' 'MIGAVVVLTLVRLIGLQLSVTDLYADEAQYWVWAQSPAWGYFSKPPLVAWLIAAAEPICGSGPACVRTPS' A
#
# COMPACT_ATOMS: atom_id res chain seq x y z
N MET A 1 16.00 20.70 2.62
CA MET A 1 16.04 19.23 2.62
C MET A 1 14.69 18.65 3.08
N ILE A 2 14.29 18.80 4.34
CA ILE A 2 13.00 18.24 4.87
C ILE A 2 11.77 18.78 4.12
N GLY A 3 11.70 20.10 3.88
CA GLY A 3 10.57 20.70 3.17
C GLY A 3 10.34 20.13 1.76
N ALA A 4 11.42 19.85 1.03
CA ALA A 4 11.32 19.24 -0.30
C ALA A 4 10.80 17.80 -0.24
N VAL A 5 11.25 17.02 0.75
CA VAL A 5 10.76 15.65 0.99
C VAL A 5 9.26 15.68 1.30
N VAL A 6 8.82 16.55 2.22
CA VAL A 6 7.39 16.68 2.57
C VAL A 6 6.54 17.02 1.35
N VAL A 7 6.98 18.00 0.54
CA VAL A 7 6.26 18.38 -0.69
C VAL A 7 6.18 17.21 -1.67
N LEU A 8 7.29 16.50 -1.91
CA LEU A 8 7.29 15.34 -2.81
C LEU A 8 6.38 14.21 -2.31
N THR A 9 6.37 13.95 -1.00
CA THR A 9 5.49 12.94 -0.40
C THR A 9 4.03 13.33 -0.57
N LEU A 10 3.66 14.60 -0.32
CA LEU A 10 2.28 15.08 -0.52
C LEU A 10 1.85 14.96 -1.99
N VAL A 11 2.70 15.35 -2.93
CA VAL A 11 2.44 15.21 -4.37
C VAL A 11 2.19 13.74 -4.74
N ARG A 12 3.01 12.81 -4.22
CA ARG A 12 2.82 11.36 -4.44
C ARG A 12 1.47 10.88 -3.91
N LEU A 13 1.10 11.25 -2.67
CA LEU A 13 -0.15 10.81 -2.05
C LEU A 13 -1.38 11.33 -2.82
N ILE A 14 -1.36 12.59 -3.25
CA ILE A 14 -2.43 13.17 -4.09
C ILE A 14 -2.50 12.44 -5.43
N GLY A 15 -1.36 12.18 -6.07
CA GLY A 15 -1.30 11.45 -7.34
C GLY A 15 -1.86 10.02 -7.25
N LEU A 16 -1.59 9.32 -6.14
CA LEU A 16 -2.14 7.98 -5.89
C LEU A 16 -3.67 8.02 -5.74
N GLN A 17 -4.22 9.03 -5.07
CA GLN A 17 -5.66 9.15 -4.87
C GLN A 17 -6.42 9.49 -6.16
N LEU A 18 -5.77 10.18 -7.09
CA LEU A 18 -6.32 10.51 -8.42
C LEU A 18 -6.08 9.40 -9.45
N SER A 19 -5.30 8.38 -9.11
CA SER A 19 -5.01 7.28 -10.00
C SER A 19 -6.25 6.42 -10.22
N VAL A 20 -6.60 6.19 -11.48
CA VAL A 20 -7.73 5.35 -11.89
C VAL A 20 -7.28 3.94 -12.30
N THR A 21 -6.02 3.59 -12.04
CA THR A 21 -5.49 2.27 -12.39
C THR A 21 -5.80 1.26 -11.30
N ASP A 22 -6.26 0.09 -11.73
CA ASP A 22 -6.41 -1.07 -10.85
C ASP A 22 -5.06 -1.58 -10.33
N LEU A 23 -5.13 -2.48 -9.35
CA LEU A 23 -3.97 -3.15 -8.79
C LEU A 23 -3.31 -4.06 -9.83
N TYR A 24 -1.98 -4.01 -9.90
CA TYR A 24 -1.22 -5.02 -10.62
C TYR A 24 -1.29 -6.36 -9.88
N ALA A 25 -0.97 -7.45 -10.58
CA ALA A 25 -1.11 -8.81 -10.05
C ALA A 25 -0.31 -9.05 -8.75
N ASP A 26 0.87 -8.44 -8.64
CA ASP A 26 1.71 -8.48 -7.46
C ASP A 26 1.16 -7.63 -6.29
N GLU A 27 0.61 -6.45 -6.58
CA GLU A 27 -0.06 -5.61 -5.59
C GLU A 27 -1.34 -6.29 -5.05
N ALA A 28 -2.16 -6.85 -5.95
CA ALA A 28 -3.35 -7.59 -5.60
C ALA A 28 -3.02 -8.84 -4.76
N GLN A 29 -1.91 -9.53 -5.06
CA GLN A 29 -1.42 -10.65 -4.25
C GLN A 29 -1.11 -10.21 -2.81
N TYR A 30 -0.43 -9.08 -2.62
CA TYR A 30 -0.15 -8.56 -1.28
C TYR A 30 -1.41 -8.12 -0.55
N TRP A 31 -2.38 -7.52 -1.25
CA TRP A 31 -3.68 -7.19 -0.66
C TRP A 31 -4.42 -8.45 -0.18
N VAL A 32 -4.47 -9.52 -0.98
CA VAL A 32 -5.08 -10.79 -0.55
C VAL A 32 -4.40 -11.36 0.70
N TRP A 33 -3.07 -11.28 0.76
CA TRP A 33 -2.28 -11.69 1.92
C TRP A 33 -2.51 -10.81 3.15
N ALA A 34 -2.80 -9.53 2.97
CA ALA A 34 -3.11 -8.59 4.05
C ALA A 34 -4.42 -8.94 4.77
N GLN A 35 -5.39 -9.55 4.06
CA GLN A 35 -6.66 -9.98 4.66
C GLN A 35 -6.51 -11.13 5.67
N SER A 36 -5.39 -11.86 5.62
CA SER A 36 -5.03 -12.88 6.62
C SER A 36 -3.53 -12.79 6.95
N PRO A 37 -3.14 -11.85 7.84
CA PRO A 37 -1.76 -11.65 8.22
C PRO A 37 -1.11 -12.94 8.74
N ALA A 38 -0.07 -13.40 8.05
CA ALA A 38 0.70 -14.58 8.41
C ALA A 38 2.16 -14.19 8.67
N TRP A 39 2.91 -15.07 9.34
CA TRP A 39 4.35 -14.86 9.62
C TRP A 39 5.26 -15.14 8.41
N GLY A 40 4.70 -15.68 7.33
CA GLY A 40 5.39 -15.92 6.08
C GLY A 40 4.42 -16.33 4.99
N TYR A 41 4.65 -15.85 3.77
CA TYR A 41 3.87 -16.21 2.59
C TYR A 41 4.71 -17.07 1.65
N PHE A 42 4.04 -17.69 0.67
CA PHE A 42 4.64 -18.71 -0.22
C PHE A 42 6.01 -18.33 -0.79
N SER A 43 6.21 -17.06 -1.18
CA SER A 43 7.45 -16.60 -1.82
C SER A 43 8.03 -15.31 -1.23
N LYS A 44 7.38 -14.67 -0.25
CA LYS A 44 7.75 -13.33 0.23
C LYS A 44 7.61 -13.19 1.76
N PRO A 45 8.46 -12.37 2.41
CA PRO A 45 8.33 -12.07 3.83
C PRO A 45 7.06 -11.23 4.09
N PRO A 46 6.55 -11.23 5.34
CA PRO A 46 5.20 -10.76 5.60
C PRO A 46 5.03 -9.25 5.73
N LEU A 47 6.14 -8.51 5.79
CA LEU A 47 6.17 -7.08 6.15
C LEU A 47 5.21 -6.23 5.30
N VAL A 48 5.21 -6.41 3.97
CA VAL A 48 4.36 -5.62 3.06
C VAL A 48 2.88 -5.88 3.31
N ALA A 49 2.49 -7.16 3.46
CA ALA A 49 1.09 -7.51 3.75
C ALA A 49 0.64 -6.98 5.11
N TRP A 50 1.51 -7.00 6.13
CA TRP A 50 1.20 -6.41 7.43
C TRP A 50 1.03 -4.89 7.37
N LEU A 51 1.88 -4.20 6.61
CA LEU A 51 1.77 -2.75 6.45
C LEU A 51 0.48 -2.37 5.72
N ILE A 52 0.08 -3.13 4.70
CA ILE A 52 -1.21 -2.95 4.01
C ILE A 52 -2.37 -3.20 4.99
N ALA A 53 -2.35 -4.31 5.73
CA ALA A 53 -3.39 -4.65 6.71
C ALA A 53 -3.55 -3.56 7.80
N ALA A 54 -2.43 -2.95 8.22
CA ALA A 54 -2.45 -1.85 9.18
C ALA A 54 -2.94 -0.52 8.59
N ALA A 55 -2.73 -0.28 7.29
CA ALA A 55 -3.14 0.94 6.61
C ALA A 55 -4.63 0.92 6.18
N GLU A 56 -5.14 -0.26 5.81
CA GLU A 56 -6.51 -0.47 5.33
C GLU A 56 -7.62 0.11 6.23
N PRO A 57 -7.59 0.01 7.58
CA PRO A 57 -8.60 0.64 8.43
C PRO A 57 -8.53 2.19 8.42
N ILE A 58 -7.44 2.79 7.94
CA ILE A 58 -7.23 4.25 7.95
C ILE A 58 -7.67 4.87 6.62
N CYS A 59 -7.32 4.25 5.48
CA CYS A 59 -7.61 4.78 4.15
C CYS A 59 -8.60 3.95 3.32
N GLY A 60 -9.13 2.84 3.86
CA GLY A 60 -10.07 1.95 3.20
C GLY A 60 -9.39 0.91 2.29
N SER A 61 -10.18 0.09 1.61
CA SER A 61 -9.69 -1.04 0.79
C SER A 61 -9.39 -0.67 -0.67
N GLY A 62 -9.08 0.59 -0.95
CA GLY A 62 -8.86 1.08 -2.32
C GLY A 62 -7.42 0.88 -2.83
N PRO A 63 -7.18 0.89 -4.16
CA PRO A 63 -5.83 0.76 -4.73
C PRO A 63 -4.84 1.82 -4.23
N ALA A 64 -5.32 3.05 -4.01
CA ALA A 64 -4.51 4.13 -3.44
C ALA A 64 -3.98 3.77 -2.04
N CYS A 65 -4.80 3.13 -1.20
CA CYS A 65 -4.45 2.74 0.17
C CYS A 65 -3.46 1.56 0.20
N VAL A 66 -3.53 0.64 -0.76
CA VAL A 66 -2.54 -0.44 -0.89
C VAL A 66 -1.15 0.11 -1.25
N ARG A 67 -1.11 1.18 -2.05
CA ARG A 67 0.13 1.80 -2.56
C ARG A 67 0.77 2.83 -1.63
N THR A 68 0.08 3.28 -0.58
CA THR A 68 0.62 4.25 0.38
C THR A 68 1.72 3.69 1.29
N PRO A 69 1.61 2.46 1.85
CA PRO A 69 2.67 1.88 2.67
C PRO A 69 3.77 1.15 1.88
N SER A 70 3.58 0.91 0.57
CA SER A 70 4.54 0.26 -0.34
C SER A 70 5.51 1.25 -0.99
#